data_AF-A0A090E471-F1
#
_entry.id   AF-A0A090E471-F1
#
_cell.length_a   1.000
_cell.length_b   1.000
_cell.length_c   1.000
_cell.angle_alpha   90.00
_cell.angle_beta   90.00
_cell.angle_gamma   90.00
#
_symmetry.space_group_name_H-M   'P 1'
#
loop_
_entity.id
_entity.type
_entity.pdbx_description
1 polymer ?
#
loop_
_entity_poly.entity_id
_entity_poly.type
_entity_poly.pdbx_seq_one_letter_code
_entity_poly.pdbx_strand_id
1 'polypeptide(L)'
;MNEHPASISALPVIPALPASVSALIDRWQSIGAFAADVGCGYEAARQMRRRGRIAPQHWPHVVAASRRRGIAGVSYEWLAGRIASPRGAAMPGEAA
;
A
#
# COMPACT_ATOMS: atom_id res chain seq x y z
N MET A 1 0.82 25.09 -42.53
CA MET A 1 -0.62 24.77 -42.63
C MET A 1 -0.68 23.28 -42.93
N ASN A 2 -0.83 22.34 -42.01
CA ASN A 2 -1.54 22.36 -40.74
C ASN A 2 -0.79 21.54 -39.68
N GLU A 3 -0.95 22.02 -38.46
CA GLU A 3 -0.41 21.51 -37.20
C GLU A 3 -1.33 20.42 -36.67
N HIS A 4 -0.78 19.35 -36.07
CA HIS A 4 -1.34 18.73 -34.88
C HIS A 4 -0.20 18.14 -34.02
N PRO A 5 0.00 18.65 -32.78
CA PRO A 5 1.04 18.23 -31.84
C PRO A 5 0.58 17.08 -30.93
N ALA A 6 1.53 16.54 -30.17
CA ALA A 6 1.42 15.55 -29.09
C ALA A 6 0.08 15.50 -28.33
N SER A 7 -0.46 14.30 -28.11
CA SER A 7 -1.33 13.98 -26.97
C SER A 7 -1.53 12.47 -26.84
N ILE A 8 -0.48 11.74 -26.43
CA ILE A 8 -0.76 10.52 -25.66
C ILE A 8 -1.07 11.03 -24.25
N SER A 9 -2.37 11.26 -24.00
CA SER A 9 -2.91 11.32 -22.65
C SER A 9 -2.68 9.95 -22.01
N ALA A 10 -1.47 9.71 -21.52
CA ALA A 10 -1.27 8.71 -20.49
C ALA A 10 -2.01 9.26 -19.27
N LEU A 11 -3.22 8.75 -19.08
CA LEU A 11 -4.05 8.90 -17.89
C LEU A 11 -3.12 8.94 -16.65
N PRO A 12 -3.36 9.81 -15.66
CA PRO A 12 -2.66 9.68 -14.40
C PRO A 12 -2.99 8.28 -13.89
N VAL A 13 -2.01 7.38 -13.91
CA VAL A 13 -2.09 6.18 -13.08
C VAL A 13 -2.08 6.72 -11.66
N ILE A 14 -3.26 7.08 -11.17
CA ILE A 14 -3.47 7.49 -9.79
C ILE A 14 -2.80 6.37 -9.01
N PRO A 15 -1.77 6.63 -8.19
CA PRO A 15 -1.09 5.56 -7.47
C PRO A 15 -2.13 4.97 -6.53
N ALA A 16 -2.79 3.91 -7.00
CA ALA A 16 -3.93 3.34 -6.32
C ALA A 16 -3.43 2.86 -4.97
N LEU A 17 -4.09 3.34 -3.93
CA LEU A 17 -3.94 2.84 -2.58
C LEU A 17 -3.87 1.30 -2.64
N PRO A 18 -2.89 0.66 -1.97
CA PRO A 18 -2.75 -0.78 -2.06
C PRO A 18 -4.05 -1.44 -1.61
N ALA A 19 -4.65 -2.35 -2.38
CA ALA A 19 -5.95 -2.93 -2.04
C ALA A 19 -5.94 -3.79 -0.75
N SER A 20 -4.79 -4.32 -0.34
CA SER A 20 -4.61 -5.15 0.86
C SER A 20 -3.21 -5.00 1.47
N VAL A 21 -3.00 -5.45 2.72
CA VAL A 21 -1.67 -5.45 3.35
C VAL A 21 -0.68 -6.30 2.55
N SER A 22 -1.15 -7.40 1.97
CA SER A 22 -0.34 -8.21 1.04
C SER A 22 0.05 -7.41 -0.20
N ALA A 23 -0.88 -6.68 -0.82
CA ALA A 23 -0.58 -5.83 -1.98
C ALA A 23 0.39 -4.70 -1.64
N LEU A 24 0.35 -4.18 -0.40
CA LEU A 24 1.36 -3.27 0.10
C LEU A 24 2.72 -3.96 0.14
N ILE A 25 2.83 -5.10 0.84
CA ILE A 25 4.10 -5.84 1.00
C ILE A 25 4.66 -6.31 -0.36
N ASP A 26 3.82 -6.65 -1.34
CA ASP A 26 4.21 -7.01 -2.71
C ASP A 26 4.87 -5.85 -3.47
N ARG A 27 4.76 -4.60 -3.00
CA ARG A 27 5.60 -3.50 -3.52
C ARG A 27 7.08 -3.73 -3.24
N TRP A 28 7.42 -4.50 -2.22
CA TRP A 28 8.78 -4.97 -1.97
C TRP A 28 9.01 -6.25 -2.76
N GLN A 29 10.12 -6.30 -3.53
CA GLN A 29 10.51 -7.47 -4.33
C GLN A 29 10.61 -8.77 -3.51
N SER A 30 10.74 -8.66 -2.19
CA SER A 30 10.78 -9.80 -1.28
C SER A 30 10.36 -9.39 0.14
N ILE A 31 9.82 -10.34 0.91
CA ILE A 31 9.48 -10.14 2.33
C ILE A 31 10.72 -9.71 3.13
N GLY A 32 11.90 -10.23 2.81
CA GLY A 32 13.16 -9.82 3.45
C GLY A 32 13.51 -8.34 3.22
N ALA A 33 13.22 -7.81 2.02
CA ALA A 33 13.43 -6.40 1.73
C ALA A 33 12.44 -5.52 2.52
N PHE A 34 11.19 -5.95 2.66
CA PHE A 34 10.22 -5.27 3.54
C PHE A 34 10.66 -5.30 5.01
N ALA A 35 11.10 -6.46 5.49
CA ALA A 35 11.59 -6.66 6.84
C ALA A 35 12.75 -5.70 7.16
N ALA A 36 13.75 -5.63 6.27
CA ALA A 36 14.89 -4.73 6.41
C ALA A 36 14.50 -3.24 6.37
N ASP A 37 13.59 -2.85 5.47
CA ASP A 37 13.17 -1.46 5.29
C ASP A 37 12.27 -0.96 6.44
N VAL A 38 11.42 -1.82 6.97
CA VAL A 38 10.55 -1.54 8.14
C VAL A 38 11.31 -1.75 9.45
N GLY A 39 12.44 -2.45 9.45
CA GLY A 39 13.14 -2.87 10.66
C GLY A 39 12.34 -3.88 11.49
N CYS A 40 11.41 -4.61 10.87
CA CYS A 40 10.71 -5.71 11.52
C CYS A 40 11.40 -7.03 11.13
N GLY A 41 11.61 -7.94 12.07
CA GLY A 41 12.23 -9.23 11.76
C GLY A 41 11.48 -9.98 10.64
N TYR A 42 12.18 -10.82 9.87
CA TYR A 42 11.61 -11.56 8.74
C TYR A 42 10.33 -12.33 9.12
N GLU A 43 10.34 -12.99 10.28
CA GLU A 43 9.18 -13.73 10.79
C GLU A 43 8.00 -12.79 11.11
N ALA A 44 8.27 -11.59 11.63
CA ALA A 44 7.23 -10.60 11.87
C ALA A 44 6.59 -10.14 10.56
N ALA A 45 7.42 -9.83 9.55
CA ALA A 45 6.94 -9.49 8.20
C ALA A 45 6.09 -10.61 7.58
N ARG A 46 6.56 -11.86 7.67
CA ARG A 46 5.84 -13.04 7.17
C ARG A 46 4.50 -13.24 7.86
N GLN A 47 4.46 -13.11 9.18
CA GLN A 47 3.23 -13.23 9.97
C GLN A 47 2.26 -12.08 9.68
N MET A 48 2.74 -10.85 9.51
CA MET A 48 1.91 -9.69 9.14
C MET A 48 1.27 -9.88 7.76
N ARG A 49 2.02 -10.40 6.78
CA ARG A 49 1.49 -10.76 5.45
C ARG A 49 0.43 -11.86 5.55
N ARG A 50 0.74 -12.95 6.25
CA ARG A 50 -0.19 -14.10 6.41
C ARG A 50 -1.50 -13.71 7.10
N ARG A 51 -1.43 -12.81 8.09
CA ARG A 51 -2.60 -12.32 8.83
C ARG A 51 -3.33 -11.19 8.11
N GLY A 52 -2.73 -10.60 7.07
CA GLY A 52 -3.28 -9.42 6.38
C GLY A 52 -3.37 -8.18 7.28
N ARG A 53 -2.55 -8.10 8.32
CA ARG A 53 -2.62 -7.10 9.40
C ARG A 53 -1.20 -6.73 9.83
N ILE A 54 -0.92 -5.44 10.00
CA ILE A 54 0.37 -4.93 10.51
C ILE A 54 0.17 -4.54 11.98
N ALA A 55 1.04 -5.00 12.87
CA ALA A 55 0.96 -4.64 14.28
C ALA A 55 1.18 -3.12 14.47
N PRO A 56 0.45 -2.45 15.39
CA PRO A 56 0.56 -1.01 15.62
C PRO A 56 1.99 -0.52 15.88
N GLN A 57 2.79 -1.37 16.53
CA GLN A 57 4.20 -1.15 16.85
C GLN A 57 5.06 -0.89 15.59
N HIS A 58 4.67 -1.44 14.44
CA HIS A 58 5.40 -1.29 13.17
C HIS A 58 4.82 -0.23 12.25
N TRP A 59 3.66 0.35 12.58
CA TRP A 59 3.02 1.40 11.77
C TRP A 59 3.92 2.59 11.41
N PRO A 60 4.64 3.23 12.35
CA PRO A 60 5.54 4.35 12.01
C PRO A 60 6.57 3.97 10.95
N HIS A 61 7.18 2.80 11.11
CA HIS A 61 8.21 2.31 10.20
C HIS A 61 7.62 1.95 8.83
N VAL A 62 6.42 1.37 8.78
CA VAL A 62 5.72 1.05 7.52
C VAL A 62 5.31 2.30 6.77
N VAL A 63 4.80 3.33 7.45
CA VAL A 63 4.47 4.62 6.84
C VAL A 63 5.73 5.29 6.31
N ALA A 64 6.82 5.28 7.07
CA ALA A 64 8.11 5.81 6.63
C ALA A 64 8.65 5.07 5.39
N ALA A 65 8.64 3.73 5.41
CA ALA A 65 9.06 2.88 4.30
C ALA A 65 8.21 3.10 3.04
N SER A 66 6.89 3.24 3.22
CA SER A 66 5.95 3.54 2.14
C SER A 66 6.23 4.91 1.52
N ARG A 67 6.50 5.92 2.35
CA ARG A 67 6.90 7.27 1.90
C ARG A 67 8.21 7.26 1.12
N ARG A 68 9.23 6.55 1.60
CA ARG A 68 10.52 6.41 0.89
C ARG A 68 10.35 5.81 -0.50
N ARG A 69 9.38 4.92 -0.68
CA ARG A 69 9.06 4.26 -1.95
C ARG A 69 8.04 5.00 -2.81
N GLY A 70 7.54 6.15 -2.36
CA GLY A 70 6.51 6.91 -3.07
C GLY A 70 5.15 6.22 -3.11
N ILE A 71 4.86 5.29 -2.19
CA ILE A 71 3.56 4.63 -2.09
C ILE A 71 2.59 5.61 -1.42
N ALA A 72 1.74 6.23 -2.22
CA ALA A 72 0.73 7.17 -1.73
C ALA A 72 -0.39 6.44 -0.95
N GLY A 73 -0.95 7.14 0.05
CA GLY A 73 -2.16 6.71 0.75
C GLY A 73 -1.98 5.72 1.91
N VAL A 74 -0.75 5.28 2.22
CA VAL A 74 -0.47 4.49 3.42
C VAL A 74 -0.33 5.43 4.61
N SER A 75 -1.42 5.63 5.35
CA SER A 75 -1.48 6.42 6.59
C SER A 75 -1.88 5.56 7.79
N TYR A 76 -1.75 6.12 8.99
CA TYR A 76 -2.21 5.47 10.22
C TYR A 76 -3.71 5.15 10.18
N GLU A 77 -4.55 6.05 9.66
CA GLU A 77 -5.99 5.79 9.49
C GLU A 77 -6.26 4.61 8.55
N TRP A 78 -5.53 4.54 7.43
CA TRP A 78 -5.64 3.43 6.50
C TRP A 78 -5.23 2.10 7.15
N LEU A 79 -4.18 2.11 7.98
CA LEU A 79 -3.74 0.93 8.74
C LEU A 79 -4.78 0.55 9.80
N ALA A 80 -5.36 1.53 10.50
CA ALA A 80 -6.39 1.32 11.52
C ALA A 80 -7.68 0.73 10.94
N GLY A 81 -8.17 1.25 9.80
CA GLY A 81 -9.33 0.71 9.09
C GLY A 81 -9.14 -0.75 8.66
N ARG A 82 -7.89 -1.14 8.39
CA ARG A 82 -7.52 -2.52 8.08
C ARG A 82 -7.37 -3.42 9.28
N ILE A 83 -7.15 -2.89 10.48
CA ILE A 83 -7.25 -3.69 11.71
C ILE A 83 -8.72 -3.97 12.05
N ALA A 84 -9.60 -2.99 11.83
CA ALA A 84 -11.00 -3.06 12.18
C ALA A 84 -11.85 -3.94 11.24
N SER A 85 -11.41 -4.19 10.01
CA SER A 85 -12.18 -4.98 9.04
C SER A 85 -11.57 -6.38 8.84
N PRO A 86 -11.92 -7.40 9.64
CA PRO A 86 -11.64 -8.78 9.30
C PRO A 86 -12.64 -9.16 8.21
N ARG A 87 -12.13 -9.35 6.98
CA ARG A 87 -12.83 -10.01 5.87
C ARG A 87 -13.88 -9.13 5.16
N GLY A 88 -13.48 -8.57 4.01
CA GLY A 88 -14.39 -8.11 2.97
C GLY A 88 -15.21 -6.87 3.28
N ALA A 89 -14.74 -5.70 2.83
CA ALA A 89 -15.60 -4.58 2.45
C ALA A 89 -15.06 -4.13 1.09
N ALA A 90 -15.52 -4.71 -0.02
CA ALA A 90 -16.75 -4.32 -0.73
C ALA A 90 -16.72 -2.82 -1.08
N MET A 91 -16.40 -2.58 -2.35
CA MET A 91 -16.75 -1.46 -3.24
C MET A 91 -16.82 -0.04 -2.62
N PRO A 92 -16.07 0.95 -3.15
CA PRO A 92 -16.48 2.33 -2.97
C PRO A 92 -17.86 2.49 -3.62
N GLY A 93 -18.87 2.81 -2.83
CA GLY A 93 -20.20 3.16 -3.31
C GLY A 93 -20.10 4.36 -4.24
N GLU A 94 -20.25 4.08 -5.53
CA GLU A 94 -20.57 5.05 -6.56
C GLU A 94 -21.94 5.65 -6.26
N ALA A 95 -22.04 6.95 -6.52
CA ALA A 95 -23.21 7.78 -6.34
C ALA A 95 -24.40 7.30 -7.21
N ALA A 96 -25.61 7.36 -6.65
CA ALA A 96 -26.85 7.78 -7.32
C ALA A 96 -27.95 8.01 -6.28
#